data_AF-A0A1J4K663-F1
#
_entry.id   AF-A0A1J4K663-F1
#
_cell.length_a   1.000
_cell.length_b   1.000
_cell.length_c   1.000
_cell.angle_alpha   90.00
_cell.angle_beta   90.00
_cell.angle_gamma   90.00
#
_symmetry.space_group_name_H-M   'P 1'
#
loop_
_entity.id
_entity.type
_entity.pdbx_description
1 polymer ?
#
loop_
_entity_poly.entity_id
_entity_poly.type
_entity_poly.pdbx_seq_one_letter_code
_entity_poly.pdbx_strand_id
1 'polypeptide(L)'
;MNQDLREELVVDGSDVVRSSPDELHQMFEDQTFNYYHSKKTTILFYITVALAAADFIILFVEYLIVFRSGKYYSQLSLKQSKIYIFVIISLACVGFMLFIFVNVTAIYQHYHKYFYCTKERLNYYGTMAILLLIIDAILIFGTIIPMREYLKKNCEDNVDLCISQFCGDSADSKQFAIDYSFNVSDLNECRDACENLVENKCSRWTILSYVPVIVTSILLTLSIILTKFVCLTTEKEEVP
;
A
#
# COMPACT_ATOMS: atom_id res chain seq x y z
N MET A 1 23.16 -57.77 -15.82
CA MET A 1 23.33 -56.85 -14.67
C MET A 1 24.51 -55.97 -15.03
N ASN A 2 24.24 -54.81 -15.63
CA ASN A 2 25.24 -53.93 -16.24
C ASN A 2 26.01 -53.18 -15.15
N GLN A 3 27.20 -53.68 -14.80
CA GLN A 3 28.24 -52.95 -14.08
C GLN A 3 29.27 -52.44 -15.10
N ASP A 4 28.88 -51.53 -15.99
CA ASP A 4 29.78 -51.02 -17.03
C ASP A 4 29.41 -49.60 -17.51
N LEU A 5 29.14 -48.68 -16.57
CA LEU A 5 28.88 -47.26 -16.87
C LEU A 5 29.49 -46.28 -15.86
N ARG A 6 30.32 -46.77 -14.93
CA ARG A 6 30.99 -45.92 -13.92
C ARG A 6 32.52 -45.86 -14.06
N GLU A 7 33.13 -46.69 -14.89
CA GLU A 7 34.59 -46.68 -15.10
C GLU A 7 35.03 -46.03 -16.41
N GLU A 8 34.12 -45.68 -17.31
CA GLU A 8 34.47 -45.11 -18.64
C GLU A 8 34.55 -43.57 -18.69
N LEU A 9 34.48 -42.88 -17.55
CA LEU A 9 34.58 -41.40 -17.49
C LEU A 9 35.72 -40.91 -16.58
N VAL A 10 36.61 -41.80 -16.17
CA VAL A 10 37.84 -41.41 -15.50
C VAL A 10 39.01 -41.62 -16.45
N VAL A 11 39.76 -40.55 -16.65
CA VAL A 11 41.01 -40.41 -17.41
C VAL A 11 40.84 -40.03 -18.89
N ASP A 12 40.69 -38.73 -19.15
CA ASP A 12 41.80 -38.04 -19.83
C ASP A 12 41.81 -36.52 -19.58
N GLY A 13 42.99 -36.03 -19.18
CA GLY A 13 43.51 -34.67 -19.34
C GLY A 13 42.64 -33.47 -18.95
N SER A 14 42.87 -32.91 -17.77
CA SER A 14 43.42 -31.56 -17.60
C SER A 14 43.23 -31.05 -16.17
N ASP A 15 44.29 -30.42 -15.68
CA ASP A 15 44.31 -29.59 -14.49
C ASP A 15 43.16 -28.57 -14.53
N VAL A 16 42.08 -28.86 -13.82
CA VAL A 16 41.21 -27.82 -13.29
C VAL A 16 41.17 -28.05 -11.80
N VAL A 17 42.20 -27.52 -11.13
CA VAL A 17 42.06 -27.01 -9.77
C VAL A 17 40.75 -26.24 -9.78
N ARG A 18 39.71 -26.82 -9.17
CA ARG A 18 38.44 -26.13 -8.94
C ARG A 18 38.78 -24.92 -8.09
N SER A 19 39.06 -23.79 -8.74
CA SER A 19 38.95 -22.49 -8.11
C SER A 19 37.54 -22.45 -7.53
N SER A 20 37.49 -22.24 -6.23
CA SER A 20 36.27 -22.02 -5.47
C SER A 20 35.34 -21.08 -6.26
N PRO A 21 34.02 -21.24 -6.22
CA PRO A 21 33.06 -20.42 -6.95
C PRO A 21 32.97 -18.97 -6.42
N ASP A 22 34.03 -18.47 -5.78
CA ASP A 22 34.13 -17.14 -5.20
C ASP A 22 34.40 -16.07 -6.25
N GLU A 23 35.17 -16.36 -7.31
CA GLU A 23 35.40 -15.40 -8.40
C GLU A 23 34.13 -15.16 -9.23
N LEU A 24 33.33 -16.20 -9.44
CA LEU A 24 32.03 -16.04 -10.10
C LEU A 24 31.01 -15.36 -9.16
N HIS A 25 31.10 -15.59 -7.85
CA HIS A 25 30.29 -14.88 -6.85
C HIS A 25 30.63 -13.38 -6.82
N GLN A 26 31.92 -13.04 -6.83
CA GLN A 26 32.43 -11.66 -6.86
C GLN A 26 32.11 -10.97 -8.19
N MET A 27 32.21 -11.67 -9.33
CA MET A 27 31.85 -11.10 -10.62
C MET A 27 30.34 -10.82 -10.76
N PHE A 28 29.49 -11.43 -9.91
CA PHE A 28 28.07 -11.12 -9.80
C PHE A 28 27.75 -9.98 -8.84
N GLU A 29 28.67 -9.60 -7.95
CA GLU A 29 28.59 -8.33 -7.21
C GLU A 29 28.98 -7.15 -8.10
N ASP A 30 29.85 -7.36 -9.11
CA ASP A 30 30.53 -6.29 -9.86
C ASP A 30 29.85 -5.74 -11.13
N GLN A 31 28.59 -6.06 -11.43
CA GLN A 31 27.89 -5.45 -12.59
C GLN A 31 26.99 -4.26 -12.22
N THR A 32 27.66 -3.13 -12.01
CA THR A 32 27.28 -1.76 -12.43
C THR A 32 25.99 -1.14 -11.90
N PHE A 33 25.62 -1.47 -10.67
CA PHE A 33 25.14 -0.50 -9.67
C PHE A 33 25.40 -1.14 -8.30
N ASN A 34 26.51 -0.80 -7.65
CA ASN A 34 26.84 -1.33 -6.32
C ASN A 34 25.89 -0.69 -5.30
N TYR A 35 24.79 -1.37 -5.01
CA TYR A 35 23.82 -0.93 -4.02
C TYR A 35 24.25 -1.39 -2.62
N TYR A 36 24.24 -0.47 -1.66
CA TYR A 36 24.72 -0.74 -0.30
C TYR A 36 23.77 -1.66 0.49
N HIS A 37 24.08 -2.96 0.50
CA HIS A 37 23.36 -3.98 1.29
C HIS A 37 24.06 -4.25 2.63
N SER A 38 23.88 -3.34 3.59
CA SER A 38 24.24 -3.63 4.98
C SER A 38 23.14 -4.41 5.69
N LYS A 39 23.51 -5.13 6.76
CA LYS A 39 22.54 -5.72 7.70
C LYS A 39 21.49 -4.69 8.17
N LYS A 40 21.89 -3.42 8.31
CA LYS A 40 21.00 -2.32 8.71
C LYS A 40 19.98 -1.96 7.63
N THR A 41 20.39 -1.83 6.37
CA THR A 41 19.47 -1.49 5.26
C THR A 41 18.50 -2.65 4.97
N THR A 42 18.94 -3.89 5.16
CA THR A 42 18.08 -5.08 5.06
C THR A 42 17.01 -5.13 6.17
N ILE A 43 17.40 -4.86 7.42
CA ILE A 43 16.45 -4.77 8.54
C ILE A 43 15.45 -3.65 8.30
N LEU A 44 15.91 -2.47 7.86
CA LEU A 44 15.05 -1.34 7.54
C LEU A 44 14.03 -1.71 6.45
N PHE A 45 14.47 -2.36 5.37
CA PHE A 45 13.59 -2.82 4.29
C PHE A 45 12.43 -3.70 4.80
N TYR A 46 12.73 -4.73 5.60
CA TYR A 46 11.68 -5.62 6.12
C TYR A 46 10.75 -4.93 7.12
N ILE A 47 11.27 -4.01 7.93
CA ILE A 47 10.44 -3.18 8.81
C ILE A 47 9.47 -2.33 7.97
N THR A 48 9.95 -1.68 6.91
CA THR A 48 9.10 -0.86 6.03
C THR A 48 8.03 -1.69 5.35
N VAL A 49 8.35 -2.90 4.87
CA VAL A 49 7.36 -3.82 4.29
C VAL A 49 6.30 -4.23 5.31
N ALA A 50 6.69 -4.59 6.54
CA ALA A 50 5.75 -4.97 7.59
C ALA A 50 4.83 -3.81 7.98
N LEU A 51 5.37 -2.59 8.07
CA LEU A 51 4.61 -1.39 8.36
C LEU A 51 3.65 -1.04 7.21
N ALA A 52 4.07 -1.14 5.95
CA ALA A 52 3.21 -0.89 4.79
C ALA A 52 2.03 -1.88 4.73
N ALA A 53 2.26 -3.15 5.07
CA ALA A 53 1.20 -4.14 5.19
C ALA A 53 0.21 -3.81 6.33
N ALA A 54 0.72 -3.36 7.49
CA ALA A 54 -0.13 -2.93 8.60
C ALA A 54 -0.97 -1.70 8.25
N ASP A 55 -0.37 -0.72 7.56
CA ASP A 55 -1.05 0.50 7.10
C ASP A 55 -2.16 0.19 6.09
N PHE A 56 -1.91 -0.72 5.16
CA PHE A 56 -2.94 -1.22 4.25
C PHE A 56 -4.14 -1.84 4.99
N ILE A 57 -3.89 -2.61 6.05
CA ILE A 57 -4.98 -3.18 6.87
C ILE A 57 -5.78 -2.08 7.58
N ILE A 58 -5.11 -1.08 8.15
CA ILE A 58 -5.75 0.07 8.81
C ILE A 58 -6.63 0.82 7.80
N LEU A 59 -6.08 1.13 6.64
CA LEU A 59 -6.79 1.78 5.54
C LEU A 59 -8.02 0.98 5.10
N PHE A 60 -7.87 -0.34 4.95
CA PHE A 60 -8.98 -1.22 4.59
C PHE A 60 -10.10 -1.19 5.63
N VAL A 61 -9.76 -1.19 6.92
CA VAL A 61 -10.76 -1.05 8.00
C VAL A 61 -11.45 0.30 7.96
N GLU A 62 -10.71 1.40 7.79
CA GLU A 62 -11.27 2.74 7.64
C GLU A 62 -12.26 2.81 6.47
N TYR A 63 -11.91 2.19 5.34
CA TYR A 63 -12.81 2.10 4.20
C TYR A 63 -14.08 1.32 4.50
N LEU A 64 -14.01 0.18 5.20
CA LEU A 64 -15.21 -0.54 5.61
C LEU A 64 -16.14 0.33 6.47
N ILE A 65 -15.58 1.19 7.33
CA ILE A 65 -16.35 2.16 8.13
C ILE A 65 -17.01 3.20 7.22
N VAL A 66 -16.27 3.79 6.26
CA VAL A 66 -16.79 4.75 5.27
C VAL A 66 -17.92 4.13 4.44
N PHE A 67 -17.80 2.87 4.02
CA PHE A 67 -18.83 2.17 3.26
C PHE A 67 -20.11 1.88 4.08
N ARG A 68 -19.99 1.74 5.42
CA ARG A 68 -21.11 1.56 6.37
C ARG A 68 -21.77 2.85 6.86
N SER A 69 -21.47 3.98 6.24
CA SER A 69 -22.05 5.31 6.53
C SER A 69 -23.59 5.39 6.50
N GLY A 70 -24.29 4.43 5.87
CA GLY A 70 -25.75 4.40 5.79
C GLY A 70 -26.29 5.14 4.56
N LYS A 71 -27.57 4.90 4.22
CA LYS A 71 -28.19 5.39 2.99
C LYS A 71 -28.14 6.91 2.86
N TYR A 72 -28.58 7.63 3.89
CA TYR A 72 -28.73 9.09 3.88
C TYR A 72 -27.38 9.82 3.78
N TYR A 73 -26.43 9.50 4.67
CA TYR A 73 -25.10 10.12 4.61
C TYR A 73 -24.36 9.79 3.30
N SER A 74 -24.59 8.60 2.74
CA SER A 74 -23.99 8.23 1.46
C SER A 74 -24.49 9.06 0.27
N GLN A 75 -25.70 9.61 0.35
CA GLN A 75 -26.27 10.44 -0.71
C GLN A 75 -25.77 11.89 -0.64
N LEU A 76 -25.34 12.35 0.54
CA LEU A 76 -24.85 13.70 0.77
C LEU A 76 -23.44 13.92 0.20
N SER A 77 -22.47 13.10 0.63
CA SER A 77 -21.05 13.41 0.37
C SER A 77 -20.24 12.24 -0.20
N LEU A 78 -20.62 10.99 0.10
CA LEU A 78 -19.76 9.84 -0.18
C LEU A 78 -19.91 9.23 -1.57
N LYS A 79 -20.88 9.65 -2.39
CA LYS A 79 -21.18 8.96 -3.65
C LYS A 79 -19.98 8.93 -4.61
N GLN A 80 -19.29 10.06 -4.79
CA GLN A 80 -18.08 10.14 -5.61
C GLN A 80 -16.85 9.62 -4.85
N SER A 81 -16.72 9.92 -3.56
CA SER A 81 -15.62 9.46 -2.72
C SER A 81 -15.50 7.93 -2.68
N LYS A 82 -16.63 7.20 -2.65
CA LYS A 82 -16.65 5.73 -2.73
C LYS A 82 -16.05 5.18 -4.01
N ILE A 83 -16.23 5.86 -5.15
CA ILE A 83 -15.65 5.45 -6.44
C ILE A 83 -14.13 5.60 -6.38
N TYR A 84 -13.63 6.76 -5.92
CA TYR A 84 -12.19 6.98 -5.79
C TYR A 84 -11.53 6.00 -4.81
N ILE A 85 -12.18 5.74 -3.68
CA ILE A 85 -11.71 4.74 -2.70
C ILE A 85 -11.58 3.36 -3.37
N PHE A 86 -12.57 2.93 -4.16
CA PHE A 86 -12.51 1.65 -4.87
C PHE A 86 -11.34 1.57 -5.86
N VAL A 87 -11.11 2.65 -6.61
CA VAL A 87 -9.98 2.73 -7.56
C VAL A 87 -8.66 2.62 -6.81
N ILE A 88 -8.49 3.32 -5.70
CA ILE A 88 -7.24 3.31 -4.92
C ILE A 88 -6.97 1.94 -4.30
N ILE A 89 -7.98 1.28 -3.70
CA ILE A 89 -7.84 -0.09 -3.20
C ILE A 89 -7.39 -1.03 -4.31
N SER A 90 -8.01 -0.91 -5.49
CA SER A 90 -7.68 -1.78 -6.63
C SER A 90 -6.22 -1.58 -7.07
N LEU A 91 -5.75 -0.34 -7.16
CA LEU A 91 -4.36 -0.01 -7.48
C LEU A 91 -3.39 -0.54 -6.42
N ALA A 92 -3.71 -0.37 -5.13
CA ALA A 92 -2.90 -0.88 -4.03
C ALA A 92 -2.80 -2.42 -4.08
N CYS A 93 -3.91 -3.12 -4.28
CA CYS A 93 -3.93 -4.58 -4.43
C CYS A 93 -3.08 -5.05 -5.61
N VAL A 94 -3.15 -4.39 -6.77
CA VAL A 94 -2.30 -4.70 -7.92
C VAL A 94 -0.82 -4.49 -7.57
N GLY A 95 -0.49 -3.39 -6.90
CA GLY A 95 0.86 -3.13 -6.40
C GLY A 95 1.38 -4.23 -5.48
N PHE A 96 0.60 -4.64 -4.50
CA PHE A 96 0.94 -5.74 -3.59
C PHE A 96 1.08 -7.10 -4.31
N MET A 97 0.22 -7.40 -5.28
CA MET A 97 0.33 -8.62 -6.09
C MET A 97 1.61 -8.64 -6.92
N LEU A 98 1.97 -7.51 -7.54
CA LEU A 98 3.25 -7.37 -8.24
C LEU A 98 4.42 -7.55 -7.27
N PHE A 99 4.33 -7.00 -6.05
CA PHE A 99 5.36 -7.16 -5.03
C PHE A 99 5.56 -8.63 -4.65
N ILE A 100 4.48 -9.36 -4.39
CA ILE A 100 4.53 -10.81 -4.12
C ILE A 100 5.11 -11.58 -5.31
N PHE A 101 4.67 -11.27 -6.53
CA PHE A 101 5.14 -11.95 -7.74
C PHE A 101 6.66 -11.81 -7.93
N VAL A 102 7.20 -10.61 -7.77
CA VAL A 102 8.64 -10.38 -7.89
C VAL A 102 9.38 -11.11 -6.76
N ASN A 103 8.83 -11.17 -5.53
CA ASN A 103 9.45 -11.90 -4.41
C ASN A 103 9.51 -13.41 -4.68
N VAL A 104 8.40 -14.01 -5.11
CA VAL A 104 8.34 -15.45 -5.44
C VAL A 104 9.30 -15.78 -6.58
N THR A 105 9.37 -14.93 -7.61
CA THR A 105 10.28 -15.12 -8.75
C THR A 105 11.73 -15.11 -8.30
N ALA A 106 12.12 -14.19 -7.41
CA ALA A 106 13.48 -14.12 -6.89
C ALA A 106 13.85 -15.32 -6.00
N ILE A 107 12.93 -15.76 -5.14
CA ILE A 107 13.10 -17.00 -4.35
C ILE A 107 13.29 -18.18 -5.31
N TYR A 108 12.44 -18.32 -6.31
CA TYR A 108 12.52 -19.41 -7.28
C TYR A 108 13.86 -19.38 -8.05
N GLN A 109 14.32 -18.21 -8.49
CA GLN A 109 15.63 -18.05 -9.14
C GLN A 109 16.80 -18.45 -8.22
N HIS A 110 16.75 -18.09 -6.93
CA HIS A 110 17.77 -18.45 -5.94
C HIS A 110 17.87 -19.98 -5.76
N TYR A 111 16.73 -20.66 -5.60
CA TYR A 111 16.70 -22.10 -5.30
C TYR A 111 16.95 -22.98 -6.53
N HIS A 112 16.47 -22.58 -7.71
CA HIS A 112 16.49 -23.45 -8.87
C HIS A 112 17.68 -23.27 -9.81
N LYS A 113 18.53 -22.24 -9.70
CA LYS A 113 19.68 -21.99 -10.62
C LYS A 113 19.32 -22.02 -12.14
N TYR A 114 18.05 -22.09 -12.54
CA TYR A 114 17.64 -22.41 -13.92
C TYR A 114 17.33 -21.20 -14.81
N PHE A 115 17.58 -19.97 -14.33
CA PHE A 115 17.31 -18.74 -15.09
C PHE A 115 18.52 -17.79 -15.18
N TYR A 116 19.73 -18.34 -15.39
CA TYR A 116 20.91 -17.56 -15.79
C TYR A 116 20.84 -17.05 -17.25
N CYS A 117 19.68 -17.12 -17.91
CA CYS A 117 19.56 -16.92 -19.35
C CYS A 117 18.79 -15.66 -19.74
N THR A 118 18.98 -14.55 -19.03
CA THR A 118 18.83 -13.19 -19.58
C THR A 118 19.87 -12.30 -18.90
N LYS A 119 20.83 -11.78 -19.69
CA LYS A 119 22.00 -11.02 -19.25
C LYS A 119 21.71 -9.69 -18.53
N GLU A 120 20.45 -9.33 -18.34
CA GLU A 120 20.03 -8.15 -17.58
C GLU A 120 19.39 -8.64 -16.28
N ARG A 121 20.19 -8.72 -15.20
CA ARG A 121 19.63 -8.99 -13.87
C ARG A 121 18.88 -7.75 -13.41
N LEU A 122 17.56 -7.85 -13.33
CA LEU A 122 16.74 -6.86 -12.64
C LEU A 122 17.28 -6.72 -11.21
N ASN A 123 17.69 -5.53 -10.80
CA ASN A 123 18.13 -5.29 -9.43
C ASN A 123 16.95 -5.53 -8.48
N TYR A 124 16.93 -6.69 -7.84
CA TYR A 124 15.82 -7.13 -7.02
C TYR A 124 15.53 -6.17 -5.87
N TYR A 125 16.54 -5.79 -5.08
CA TYR A 125 16.33 -4.95 -3.91
C TYR A 125 15.93 -3.52 -4.26
N GLY A 126 16.54 -2.90 -5.27
CA GLY A 126 16.13 -1.57 -5.72
C GLY A 126 14.77 -1.57 -6.40
N THR A 127 14.45 -2.60 -7.20
CA THR A 127 13.12 -2.77 -7.79
C THR A 127 12.06 -2.89 -6.69
N MET A 128 12.34 -3.66 -5.64
CA MET A 128 11.43 -3.80 -4.50
C MET A 128 11.27 -2.50 -3.71
N ALA A 129 12.35 -1.75 -3.48
CA ALA A 129 12.27 -0.46 -2.79
C ALA A 129 11.45 0.56 -3.58
N ILE A 130 11.62 0.63 -4.91
CA ILE A 130 10.82 1.49 -5.80
C ILE A 130 9.36 1.04 -5.81
N LEU A 131 9.09 -0.26 -5.89
CA LEU A 131 7.72 -0.78 -5.88
C LEU A 131 7.02 -0.48 -4.55
N LEU A 132 7.73 -0.60 -3.43
CA LEU A 132 7.25 -0.23 -2.10
C LEU A 132 6.96 1.26 -2.01
N LEU A 133 7.83 2.11 -2.56
CA LEU A 133 7.59 3.56 -2.66
C LEU A 133 6.33 3.89 -3.46
N ILE A 134 6.09 3.19 -4.58
CA ILE A 134 4.87 3.38 -5.38
C ILE A 134 3.62 2.95 -4.60
N ILE A 135 3.68 1.82 -3.89
CA ILE A 135 2.58 1.34 -3.03
C ILE A 135 2.29 2.39 -1.96
N ASP A 136 3.30 2.85 -1.22
CA ASP A 136 3.13 3.85 -0.16
C ASP A 136 2.58 5.17 -0.70
N ALA A 137 3.00 5.59 -1.90
CA ALA A 137 2.45 6.75 -2.58
C ALA A 137 0.96 6.56 -2.92
N ILE A 138 0.54 5.37 -3.35
CA ILE A 138 -0.88 5.08 -3.60
C ILE A 138 -1.66 5.10 -2.27
N LEU A 139 -1.11 4.53 -1.20
CA LEU A 139 -1.74 4.48 0.11
C LEU A 139 -1.95 5.88 0.70
N ILE A 140 -1.00 6.80 0.55
CA ILE A 140 -1.16 8.18 1.10
C ILE A 140 -2.28 8.94 0.36
N PHE A 141 -2.42 8.77 -0.96
CA PHE A 141 -3.59 9.32 -1.66
C PHE A 141 -4.88 8.65 -1.19
N GLY A 142 -4.82 7.37 -0.85
CA GLY A 142 -5.92 6.62 -0.28
C GLY A 142 -6.41 7.13 1.07
N THR A 143 -5.52 7.55 1.96
CA THR A 143 -5.87 8.07 3.30
C THR A 143 -6.38 9.51 3.25
N ILE A 144 -5.89 10.33 2.32
CA ILE A 144 -6.29 11.74 2.21
C ILE A 144 -7.78 11.90 1.84
N ILE A 145 -8.33 10.99 1.03
CA ILE A 145 -9.73 11.06 0.59
C ILE A 145 -10.72 10.95 1.77
N PRO A 146 -10.71 9.88 2.58
CA PRO A 146 -11.58 9.78 3.75
C PRO A 146 -11.27 10.88 4.77
N MET A 147 -10.00 11.23 5.00
CA MET A 147 -9.65 12.34 5.88
C MET A 147 -10.30 13.67 5.46
N ARG A 148 -10.30 14.00 4.16
CA ARG A 148 -10.99 15.20 3.65
C ARG A 148 -12.48 15.17 3.93
N GLU A 149 -13.13 14.02 3.78
CA GLU A 149 -14.56 13.86 4.10
C GLU A 149 -14.85 14.22 5.56
N TYR A 150 -13.98 13.78 6.48
CA TYR A 150 -14.16 13.96 7.91
C TYR A 150 -13.67 15.32 8.44
N LEU A 151 -13.24 16.23 7.57
CA LEU A 151 -12.88 17.59 7.98
C LEU A 151 -14.09 18.31 8.58
N LYS A 152 -13.89 18.98 9.71
CA LYS A 152 -14.95 19.69 10.44
C LYS A 152 -15.81 20.57 9.52
N LYS A 153 -15.18 21.35 8.64
CA LYS A 153 -15.88 22.21 7.68
C LYS A 153 -16.79 21.41 6.74
N ASN A 154 -16.30 20.28 6.21
CA ASN A 154 -17.08 19.44 5.31
C ASN A 154 -18.22 18.72 6.04
N CYS A 155 -18.02 18.35 7.31
CA CYS A 155 -19.12 17.87 8.15
C CYS A 155 -20.19 18.95 8.33
N GLU A 156 -19.81 20.20 8.63
CA GLU A 156 -20.75 21.32 8.75
C GLU A 156 -21.51 21.56 7.43
N ASP A 157 -20.82 21.59 6.29
CA ASP A 157 -21.45 21.71 4.96
C ASP A 157 -22.45 20.55 4.68
N ASN A 158 -22.17 19.34 5.19
CA ASN A 158 -23.07 18.19 5.06
C ASN A 158 -24.35 18.32 5.90
N VAL A 159 -24.35 19.11 6.98
CA VAL A 159 -25.59 19.42 7.72
C VAL A 159 -26.50 20.27 6.85
N ASP A 160 -25.96 21.32 6.22
CA ASP A 160 -26.74 22.21 5.36
C ASP A 160 -27.28 21.47 4.12
N LEU A 161 -26.46 20.60 3.52
CA LEU A 161 -26.91 19.72 2.44
C LEU A 161 -28.04 18.78 2.89
N CYS A 162 -27.91 18.18 4.07
CA CYS A 162 -28.96 17.33 4.64
C CYS A 162 -30.28 18.08 4.79
N ILE A 163 -30.24 19.30 5.35
CA ILE A 163 -31.44 20.13 5.52
C ILE A 163 -32.07 20.43 4.16
N SER A 164 -31.27 20.84 3.19
CA SER A 164 -31.77 21.18 1.85
C SER A 164 -32.41 19.98 1.12
N GLN A 165 -31.91 18.77 1.38
CA GLN A 165 -32.32 17.57 0.67
C GLN A 165 -33.46 16.82 1.36
N PHE A 166 -33.50 16.81 2.70
CA PHE A 166 -34.41 15.96 3.47
C PHE A 166 -35.42 16.71 4.35
N CYS A 167 -35.30 18.02 4.55
CA CYS A 167 -36.25 18.80 5.37
C CYS A 167 -37.37 19.50 4.58
N GLY A 168 -37.58 19.12 3.31
CA GLY A 168 -38.73 19.54 2.48
C GLY A 168 -39.90 18.55 2.48
N ASP A 169 -40.85 18.75 1.57
CA ASP A 169 -42.01 17.84 1.38
C ASP A 169 -41.79 16.90 0.18
N SER A 170 -40.72 16.10 0.25
CA SER A 170 -40.40 15.09 -0.76
C SER A 170 -40.68 13.67 -0.26
N ALA A 171 -40.72 12.69 -1.18
CA ALA A 171 -40.83 11.28 -0.80
C ALA A 171 -39.62 10.82 0.06
N ASP A 172 -38.42 11.31 -0.27
CA ASP A 172 -37.19 10.99 0.48
C ASP A 172 -37.22 11.64 1.88
N SER A 173 -37.76 12.85 2.00
CA SER A 173 -37.98 13.52 3.29
C SER A 173 -38.93 12.76 4.21
N LYS A 174 -40.03 12.24 3.66
CA LYS A 174 -41.00 11.41 4.40
C LYS A 174 -40.39 10.12 4.89
N GLN A 175 -39.57 9.47 4.05
CA GLN A 175 -38.87 8.26 4.46
C GLN A 175 -37.79 8.55 5.50
N PHE A 176 -37.04 9.65 5.36
CA PHE A 176 -36.06 10.08 6.34
C PHE A 176 -36.70 10.34 7.71
N ALA A 177 -37.87 11.00 7.74
CA ALA A 177 -38.64 11.24 8.95
C ALA A 177 -39.14 9.97 9.63
N ILE A 178 -39.56 8.96 8.85
CA ILE A 178 -39.90 7.64 9.40
C ILE A 178 -38.65 7.00 10.03
N ASP A 179 -37.54 6.98 9.30
CA ASP A 179 -36.31 6.31 9.73
C ASP A 179 -35.65 6.98 10.96
N TYR A 180 -35.83 8.31 11.12
CA TYR A 180 -35.30 9.11 12.23
C TYR A 180 -36.36 9.50 13.26
N SER A 181 -37.60 9.04 13.10
CA SER A 181 -38.72 9.23 14.05
C SER A 181 -39.01 10.69 14.42
N PHE A 182 -39.11 11.56 13.40
CA PHE A 182 -39.48 12.97 13.59
C PHE A 182 -40.68 13.37 12.73
N ASN A 183 -41.28 14.53 13.02
CA ASN A 183 -42.38 15.08 12.24
C ASN A 183 -41.87 15.92 11.05
N VAL A 184 -42.21 15.51 9.82
CA VAL A 184 -41.79 16.20 8.58
C VAL A 184 -42.19 17.69 8.56
N SER A 185 -43.29 18.07 9.21
CA SER A 185 -43.74 19.46 9.25
C SER A 185 -42.95 20.35 10.23
N ASP A 186 -42.16 19.75 11.13
CA ASP A 186 -41.32 20.50 12.08
C ASP A 186 -39.88 20.59 11.56
N LEU A 187 -39.51 21.78 11.10
CA LEU A 187 -38.19 22.06 10.56
C LEU A 187 -37.08 21.93 11.63
N ASN A 188 -37.39 22.18 12.90
CA ASN A 188 -36.41 22.06 13.97
C ASN A 188 -36.10 20.60 14.27
N GLU A 189 -37.12 19.73 14.34
CA GLU A 189 -36.88 18.29 14.53
C GLU A 189 -36.10 17.68 13.36
N CYS A 190 -36.37 18.12 12.12
CA CYS A 190 -35.59 17.68 10.96
C CYS A 190 -34.13 18.14 11.02
N ARG A 191 -33.89 19.38 11.44
CA ARG A 191 -32.53 19.91 11.64
C ARG A 191 -31.77 19.10 12.68
N ASP A 192 -32.40 18.81 13.81
CA ASP A 192 -31.81 17.97 14.87
C ASP A 192 -31.49 16.56 14.36
N ALA A 193 -32.34 15.98 13.51
CA ALA A 193 -32.08 14.69 12.87
C ALA A 193 -30.88 14.75 11.91
N CYS A 194 -30.74 15.83 11.13
CA CYS A 194 -29.60 16.06 10.25
C CYS A 194 -28.30 16.27 11.02
N GLU A 195 -28.32 17.08 12.08
CA GLU A 195 -27.16 17.28 12.97
C GLU A 195 -26.74 15.96 13.62
N ASN A 196 -27.69 15.16 14.13
CA ASN A 196 -27.42 13.83 14.68
C ASN A 196 -26.87 12.84 13.64
N LEU A 197 -27.38 12.86 12.41
CA LEU A 197 -26.88 12.03 11.31
C LEU A 197 -25.40 12.36 11.05
N VAL A 198 -25.08 13.64 10.87
CA VAL A 198 -23.72 14.08 10.56
C VAL A 198 -22.78 13.90 11.73
N GLU A 199 -23.20 14.18 12.97
CA GLU A 199 -22.34 13.98 14.14
C GLU A 199 -21.89 12.51 14.27
N ASN A 200 -22.84 11.58 14.12
CA ASN A 200 -22.57 10.15 14.25
C ASN A 200 -21.77 9.59 13.07
N LYS A 201 -21.92 10.15 11.86
CA LYS A 201 -21.32 9.61 10.63
C LYS A 201 -20.07 10.37 10.17
N CYS A 202 -19.84 11.59 10.65
CA CYS A 202 -18.73 12.46 10.25
C CYS A 202 -17.92 12.93 11.47
N SER A 203 -18.48 13.82 12.29
CA SER A 203 -17.73 14.60 13.28
C SER A 203 -17.02 13.75 14.35
N ARG A 204 -17.60 12.61 14.76
CA ARG A 204 -16.94 11.69 15.72
C ARG A 204 -15.72 10.97 15.15
N TRP A 205 -15.63 10.85 13.84
CA TRP A 205 -14.56 10.12 13.14
C TRP A 205 -13.41 11.03 12.71
N THR A 206 -13.56 12.35 12.83
CA THR A 206 -12.55 13.34 12.44
C THR A 206 -11.17 13.03 13.00
N ILE A 207 -11.04 12.78 14.31
CA ILE A 207 -9.74 12.49 14.94
C ILE A 207 -9.15 11.17 14.41
N LEU A 208 -9.99 10.13 14.30
CA LEU A 208 -9.56 8.81 13.84
C LEU A 208 -9.06 8.85 12.38
N SER A 209 -9.64 9.71 11.54
CA SER A 209 -9.23 9.85 10.13
C SER A 209 -7.85 10.45 9.92
N TYR A 210 -7.30 11.18 10.90
CA TYR A 210 -5.93 11.69 10.82
C TYR A 210 -4.87 10.62 11.07
N VAL A 211 -5.22 9.57 11.84
CA VAL A 211 -4.25 8.55 12.26
C VAL A 211 -3.65 7.80 11.06
N PRO A 212 -4.45 7.29 10.10
CA PRO A 212 -3.93 6.64 8.90
C PRO A 212 -3.01 7.58 8.12
N VAL A 213 -3.43 8.83 7.87
CA VAL A 213 -2.64 9.81 7.12
C VAL A 213 -1.26 10.03 7.75
N ILE A 214 -1.18 10.16 9.07
CA ILE A 214 0.09 10.35 9.78
C ILE A 214 0.98 9.10 9.63
N VAL A 215 0.41 7.91 9.83
CA VAL A 215 1.14 6.64 9.70
C VAL A 215 1.66 6.44 8.28
N THR A 216 0.82 6.63 7.27
CA THR A 216 1.22 6.51 5.85
C THR A 216 2.24 7.57 5.46
N SER A 217 2.19 8.79 6.04
CA SER A 217 3.19 9.83 5.79
C SER A 217 4.57 9.47 6.34
N ILE A 218 4.61 8.87 7.54
CA ILE A 218 5.86 8.35 8.13
C ILE A 218 6.41 7.22 7.25
N LEU A 219 5.55 6.30 6.81
CA LEU A 219 5.91 5.21 5.91
C LEU A 219 6.50 5.69 4.59
N LEU A 220 5.82 6.63 3.92
CA LEU A 220 6.29 7.21 2.67
C LEU A 220 7.68 7.83 2.86
N THR A 221 7.90 8.54 3.98
CA THR A 221 9.21 9.11 4.31
C THR A 221 10.27 8.02 4.47
N LEU A 222 9.97 6.94 5.18
CA LEU A 222 10.86 5.80 5.35
C LEU A 222 11.17 5.11 4.01
N SER A 223 10.18 4.94 3.13
CA SER A 223 10.36 4.35 1.80
C SER A 223 11.17 5.23 0.86
N ILE A 224 11.03 6.56 0.94
CA ILE A 224 11.90 7.51 0.22
C ILE A 224 13.35 7.39 0.72
N ILE A 225 13.54 7.39 2.05
CA ILE A 225 14.88 7.24 2.65
C ILE A 225 15.51 5.91 2.24
N LEU A 226 14.74 4.82 2.31
CA LEU A 226 15.18 3.49 1.91
C LEU A 226 15.53 3.44 0.44
N THR A 227 14.69 3.99 -0.44
CA THR A 227 14.98 4.08 -1.88
C THR A 227 16.23 4.92 -2.13
N LYS A 228 16.45 6.00 -1.40
CA LYS A 228 17.69 6.79 -1.50
C LYS A 228 18.91 5.97 -1.10
N PHE A 229 18.87 5.26 0.02
CA PHE A 229 20.01 4.43 0.45
C PHE A 229 20.25 3.23 -0.46
N VAL A 230 19.18 2.57 -0.89
CA VAL A 230 19.26 1.37 -1.71
C VAL A 230 19.53 1.72 -3.16
N CYS A 231 19.15 2.90 -3.68
CA CYS A 231 19.28 3.23 -5.11
C CYS A 231 20.28 4.35 -5.46
N LEU A 232 20.71 5.19 -4.50
CA LEU A 232 21.51 6.40 -4.78
C LEU A 232 22.85 6.46 -4.01
N THR A 233 23.16 5.49 -3.16
CA THR A 233 24.47 5.43 -2.49
C THR A 233 25.47 4.76 -3.44
N THR A 234 26.17 5.55 -4.26
CA THR A 234 27.42 5.10 -4.88
C THR A 234 28.48 5.01 -3.80
N GLU A 235 29.16 3.87 -3.67
CA GLU A 235 30.32 3.73 -2.78
C GLU A 235 31.28 4.90 -3.02
N LYS A 236 31.67 5.60 -1.95
CA LYS A 236 32.96 6.26 -1.96
C LYS A 236 33.97 5.13 -1.85
N GLU A 237 34.76 4.90 -2.89
CA GLU A 237 36.00 4.13 -2.77
C GLU A 237 36.79 4.74 -1.61
N GLU A 238 36.88 4.02 -0.49
CA GLU A 238 37.95 4.26 0.47
C GLU A 238 39.22 3.74 -0.20
N VAL A 239 39.91 4.65 -0.88
CA VAL A 239 41.24 4.39 -1.46
C VAL A 239 42.19 4.08 -0.30
N PRO A 240 42.85 2.91 -0.26
CA PRO A 240 43.85 2.58 0.75
C PRO A 240 45.14 3.43 0.63
#